data_AF-A0A359L867-F1
#
_entry.id   AF-A0A359L867-F1
#
_cell.length_a   1.000
_cell.length_b   1.000
_cell.length_c   1.000
_cell.angle_alpha   90.00
_cell.angle_beta   90.00
_cell.angle_gamma   90.00
#
_symmetry.space_group_name_H-M   'P 1'
#
loop_
_entity.id
_entity.type
_entity.pdbx_description
1 polymer ?
#
loop_
_entity_poly.entity_id
_entity_poly.type
_entity_poly.pdbx_seq_one_letter_code
_entity_poly.pdbx_strand_id
1 'polypeptide(L)' 'MEATVFMGIIGGQEILLIALVVILLFGGRKIPELMRGLGKGISEFKKASKGEYDDEKEKDKKE' A
#
# COMPACT_ATOMS: atom_id res chain seq x y z
N MET A 1 -31.07 18.06 2.61
CA MET A 1 -29.74 18.70 2.70
C MET A 1 -28.80 17.88 3.57
N GLU A 2 -29.23 17.37 4.73
CA GLU A 2 -28.43 16.45 5.58
C GLU A 2 -27.98 15.14 4.88
N ALA A 3 -28.86 14.48 4.13
CA ALA A 3 -28.52 13.21 3.46
C ALA A 3 -27.60 13.39 2.23
N THR A 4 -27.64 14.56 1.59
CA THR A 4 -26.78 14.89 0.44
C THR A 4 -25.35 15.18 0.89
N VAL A 5 -25.19 15.73 2.09
CA VAL A 5 -23.90 15.82 2.81
C VAL A 5 -23.41 14.40 3.12
N PHE A 6 -24.27 13.51 3.61
CA PHE A 6 -23.82 12.15 3.94
C PHE A 6 -23.45 11.28 2.70
N MET A 7 -24.08 11.49 1.55
CA MET A 7 -23.88 10.64 0.36
C MET A 7 -22.99 11.29 -0.73
N GLY A 8 -22.92 12.63 -0.77
CA GLY A 8 -22.02 13.39 -1.65
C GLY A 8 -20.62 13.64 -1.09
N ILE A 9 -20.42 13.44 0.23
CA ILE A 9 -19.15 13.74 0.92
C ILE A 9 -18.32 12.46 1.20
N ILE A 10 -18.90 11.26 1.06
CA ILE A 10 -18.13 9.98 0.94
C ILE A 10 -17.25 9.98 -0.35
N GLY A 11 -17.39 10.98 -1.23
CA GLY A 11 -16.73 11.06 -2.54
C GLY A 11 -15.23 11.36 -2.54
N GLY A 12 -14.62 11.72 -1.40
CA GLY A 12 -13.15 11.89 -1.33
C GLY A 12 -12.66 12.85 -0.26
N GLN A 13 -13.53 13.74 0.24
CA GLN A 13 -13.14 14.74 1.23
C GLN A 13 -12.91 14.11 2.61
N GLU A 14 -13.76 13.17 3.08
CA GLU A 14 -13.49 12.44 4.33
C GLU A 14 -12.28 11.52 4.18
N ILE A 15 -12.09 10.89 3.03
CA ILE A 15 -10.92 10.05 2.77
C ILE A 15 -9.64 10.90 2.89
N LEU A 16 -9.64 12.10 2.33
CA LEU A 16 -8.52 13.03 2.45
C LEU A 16 -8.29 13.47 3.90
N LEU A 17 -9.36 13.71 4.66
CA LEU A 17 -9.29 14.11 6.07
C LEU A 17 -8.78 12.96 6.96
N ILE A 18 -9.24 11.73 6.73
CA ILE A 18 -8.74 10.52 7.38
C ILE A 18 -7.27 10.31 7.02
N ALA A 19 -6.91 10.39 5.74
CA ALA A 19 -5.53 10.26 5.28
C ALA A 19 -4.63 11.32 5.94
N LEU A 20 -5.12 12.57 6.09
CA LEU A 20 -4.40 13.63 6.78
C LEU A 20 -4.17 13.30 8.26
N VAL A 21 -5.19 12.82 8.97
CA VAL A 21 -5.06 12.38 10.38
C VAL A 21 -4.06 11.24 10.51
N VAL A 22 -4.13 10.22 9.64
CA VAL A 22 -3.18 9.10 9.63
C VAL A 22 -1.75 9.61 9.37
N ILE A 23 -1.56 10.55 8.44
CA ILE A 23 -0.26 11.17 8.17
C ILE A 23 0.23 11.99 9.37
N LEU A 24 -0.63 12.66 10.12
CA LEU A 24 -0.23 13.39 11.33
C LEU A 24 0.20 12.44 12.46
N LEU A 25 -0.50 11.33 12.64
CA LEU A 25 -0.21 10.35 13.70
C LEU A 25 1.03 9.49 13.38
N PHE A 26 1.13 9.01 12.15
CA PHE A 26 2.21 8.11 11.74
C PHE A 26 3.34 8.83 11.00
N GLY A 27 3.14 10.04 10.49
CA GLY A 27 4.10 10.72 9.63
C GLY A 27 4.06 10.22 8.18
N GLY A 28 4.25 11.13 7.22
CA GLY A 28 4.19 10.81 5.78
C GLY A 28 5.24 9.79 5.29
N ARG A 29 6.27 9.50 6.09
CA ARG A 29 7.34 8.54 5.76
C ARG A 29 7.03 7.10 6.14
N LYS A 30 6.21 6.87 7.17
CA LYS A 30 5.92 5.51 7.68
C LYS A 30 4.95 4.74 6.78
N ILE A 31 4.00 5.40 6.12
CA ILE A 31 3.08 4.72 5.19
C ILE A 31 3.82 4.09 4.00
N PRO A 32 4.69 4.81 3.26
CA PRO A 32 5.49 4.20 2.18
C PRO A 32 6.42 3.08 2.65
N GLU A 33 7.00 3.21 3.85
CA GLU A 33 7.88 2.21 4.43
C GLU A 33 7.13 0.91 4.75
N LEU A 34 5.95 1.02 5.38
CA LEU A 34 5.05 -0.11 5.63
C LEU A 34 4.55 -0.76 4.34
N MET A 35 4.17 0.04 3.34
CA MET A 35 3.76 -0.47 2.03
C MET A 35 4.89 -1.21 1.32
N ARG A 36 6.14 -0.71 1.39
CA ARG A 36 7.32 -1.39 0.83
C ARG A 36 7.59 -2.72 1.54
N GLY A 37 7.52 -2.75 2.87
CA GLY A 37 7.70 -3.96 3.66
C GLY A 37 6.62 -5.01 3.35
N LEU A 38 5.36 -4.59 3.37
CA LEU A 38 4.21 -5.44 3.06
C LEU A 38 4.27 -5.95 1.60
N GLY A 39 4.61 -5.08 0.64
CA GLY A 39 4.73 -5.43 -0.77
C GLY A 39 5.81 -6.47 -1.02
N LYS A 40 6.98 -6.35 -0.37
CA LYS A 40 8.02 -7.38 -0.40
C LYS A 40 7.52 -8.69 0.20
N GLY A 41 6.87 -8.65 1.37
CA GLY A 41 6.31 -9.84 2.01
C GLY A 41 5.27 -10.56 1.14
N ILE A 42 4.36 -9.82 0.51
CA ILE A 42 3.36 -10.36 -0.42
C ILE A 42 4.04 -10.93 -1.68
N SER A 43 5.06 -10.25 -2.20
CA SER A 43 5.84 -10.72 -3.36
C SER A 43 6.52 -12.06 -3.08
N GLU A 44 7.25 -12.16 -1.96
CA GLU A 44 7.91 -13.40 -1.54
C GLU A 44 6.89 -14.51 -1.25
N PHE A 45 5.77 -14.18 -0.59
CA PHE A 45 4.70 -15.14 -0.35
C PHE A 45 4.10 -15.68 -1.66
N LYS A 46 3.93 -14.82 -2.66
CA LYS A 46 3.41 -15.22 -3.98
C LYS A 46 4.39 -16.14 -4.72
N LYS A 47 5.69 -15.83 -4.71
CA LYS A 47 6.74 -16.69 -5.31
C LYS A 47 6.77 -18.06 -4.63
N ALA A 48 6.70 -18.07 -3.29
CA ALA A 48 6.65 -19.27 -2.48
C ALA A 48 5.44 -20.15 -2.81
N SER A 49 4.26 -19.54 -2.88
CA SER A 49 3.00 -20.23 -3.17
C SER A 49 2.96 -20.81 -4.59
N LYS A 50 3.76 -20.29 -5.52
CA LYS A 50 3.85 -20.78 -6.89
C LYS A 50 5.02 -21.75 -7.13
N GLY A 51 5.88 -21.96 -6.13
CA GLY A 51 7.10 -22.77 -6.29
C GLY A 51 8.19 -22.08 -7.14
N GLU A 52 8.08 -20.78 -7.40
CA GLU A 52 9.00 -19.99 -8.26
C GLU A 52 10.28 -19.54 -7.53
N TYR A 53 10.68 -20.21 -6.44
CA TYR A 53 11.87 -19.82 -5.65
C TYR A 53 13.21 -19.92 -6.42
N ASP A 54 13.24 -20.55 -7.59
CA ASP A 54 14.48 -20.88 -8.32
C ASP A 54 14.84 -19.89 -9.44
N ASP A 55 13.96 -18.97 -9.84
CA ASP A 55 14.12 -18.15 -11.06
C ASP A 55 14.85 -16.80 -10.88
N GLU A 56 15.16 -16.37 -9.64
CA GLU A 56 15.70 -15.01 -9.41
C GLU A 56 17.24 -14.90 -9.37
N LYS A 57 17.99 -16.01 -9.34
CA LYS A 57 19.47 -15.93 -9.37
C LYS A 57 20.06 -15.64 -10.76
N GLU A 58 19.26 -15.63 -11.82
CA GLU A 58 19.77 -15.55 -13.21
C GLU A 58 19.78 -14.13 -13.81
N LYS A 59 19.08 -13.15 -13.21
CA LYS A 59 18.93 -11.81 -13.83
C LYS A 59 19.95 -10.74 -13.41
N ASP A 60 20.78 -10.99 -12.39
CA ASP A 60 21.83 -10.05 -11.95
C ASP A 60 23.19 -10.23 -12.64
N LYS A 61 23.32 -11.12 -13.64
CA LYS A 61 24.58 -11.34 -14.40
C LYS A 61 24.61 -10.68 -15.79
N LYS A 62 23.62 -9.87 -16.14
CA LYS A 62 23.56 -9.25 -17.46
C LYS A 62 23.12 -7.79 -17.40
N GLU A 63 23.84 -6.98 -16.63
CA GLU A 63 24.06 -5.54 -16.85
C GLU A 63 25.40 -5.12 -16.23
#